data_AF-A0A8T4Q734-F1
#
_entry.id   AF-A0A8T4Q734-F1
#
_cell.length_a   1.000
_cell.length_b   1.000
_cell.length_c   1.000
_cell.angle_alpha   90.00
_cell.angle_beta   90.00
_cell.angle_gamma   90.00
#
_symmetry.space_group_name_H-M   'P 1'
#
loop_
_entity.id
_entity.type
_entity.pdbx_description
1 polymer ?
#
loop_
_entity_poly.entity_id
_entity_poly.type
_entity_poly.pdbx_seq_one_letter_code
_entity_poly.pdbx_strand_id
1 'polypeptide(L)'
;MKNKIAQGYAGRAIAPQTRQEINTAPIISTIISIMLAFSILFVLNAGASSGLLYTIDTFCNSEPCAAGQNTTWIVTVTNEGVSSLELTSFELIDFHTTYSVAQYVYHGQPTSIYSEAPGGIKINPGKNSTFNLSGIMPLPIEYRKVIVFPCFGLATKQGDLYYQPRDIHEVRYCSKVNYSMFVVPCVNDNHCSEDQVCNANLCEEFGCADCEYLANHTCRAYECCSSNQCNDGEYCHDNNCLALKCQEDEAYSNHSCMPLRCLDSQYLYNHTCLDLKCEEDEGYVDHRCAQITCAENEYLRDHRCLKLDCTIYQGYRNHTCYELNCKEDEEFLNHTCQKLNCYFFQDEISHQCVNNNSSIMKAVAEAVVIILIILFLVVDAFKIEKKLHYR
;
A
#
# COMPACT_ATOMS: atom_id res chain seq x y z
N MET A 1 -22.27 -62.31 -29.42
CA MET A 1 -22.47 -63.19 -30.59
C MET A 1 -21.12 -63.48 -31.22
N LYS A 2 -20.81 -64.76 -31.45
CA LYS A 2 -19.60 -65.21 -32.16
C LYS A 2 -19.78 -64.98 -33.66
N ASN A 3 -18.73 -64.58 -34.37
CA ASN A 3 -18.49 -64.96 -35.76
C ASN A 3 -16.99 -64.87 -36.09
N LYS A 4 -16.46 -65.95 -36.70
CA LYS A 4 -15.15 -66.04 -37.36
C LYS A 4 -15.36 -65.90 -38.86
N ILE A 5 -14.51 -65.14 -39.58
CA ILE A 5 -14.13 -65.35 -41.00
C ILE A 5 -12.68 -64.87 -41.20
N ALA A 6 -11.94 -65.56 -42.06
CA ALA A 6 -10.55 -65.29 -42.45
C ALA A 6 -10.42 -64.89 -43.95
N GLN A 7 -9.26 -64.27 -44.26
CA GLN A 7 -8.57 -64.03 -45.56
C GLN A 7 -8.77 -62.69 -46.31
N GLY A 8 -7.63 -62.12 -46.75
CA GLY A 8 -7.46 -61.60 -48.13
C GLY A 8 -7.12 -60.11 -48.34
N TYR A 9 -5.84 -59.83 -48.65
CA TYR A 9 -5.13 -58.62 -49.12
C TYR A 9 -5.83 -57.37 -49.75
N ALA A 10 -5.22 -56.22 -49.36
CA ALA A 10 -4.85 -54.99 -50.10
C ALA A 10 -5.89 -53.92 -50.51
N GLY A 11 -5.61 -52.65 -50.12
CA GLY A 11 -6.18 -51.44 -50.76
C GLY A 11 -6.22 -50.17 -49.90
N ARG A 12 -5.62 -49.08 -50.39
CA ARG A 12 -5.39 -47.76 -49.78
C ARG A 12 -6.65 -46.92 -49.47
N ALA A 13 -6.57 -46.22 -48.32
CA ALA A 13 -6.83 -44.78 -48.05
C ALA A 13 -8.20 -44.12 -48.31
N ILE A 14 -8.73 -43.47 -47.26
CA ILE A 14 -9.06 -42.03 -47.10
C ILE A 14 -10.20 -41.88 -46.05
N ALA A 15 -9.98 -41.07 -45.02
CA ALA A 15 -10.92 -40.64 -43.98
C ALA A 15 -11.74 -39.39 -44.45
N PRO A 16 -12.65 -38.72 -43.70
CA PRO A 16 -12.96 -38.87 -42.26
C PRO A 16 -14.44 -38.62 -41.81
N GLN A 17 -14.65 -38.69 -40.48
CA GLN A 17 -15.59 -37.94 -39.59
C GLN A 17 -17.10 -38.29 -39.61
N THR A 18 -17.67 -38.89 -38.53
CA THR A 18 -18.28 -38.28 -37.31
C THR A 18 -19.49 -37.36 -37.60
N ARG A 19 -20.63 -37.36 -36.88
CA ARG A 19 -21.08 -37.90 -35.58
C ARG A 19 -22.59 -37.63 -35.50
N GLN A 20 -23.35 -38.46 -34.77
CA GLN A 20 -24.65 -38.06 -34.22
C GLN A 20 -24.61 -38.22 -32.69
N GLU A 21 -24.89 -37.08 -32.05
CA GLU A 21 -25.34 -36.81 -30.69
C GLU A 21 -26.63 -37.59 -30.34
N ILE A 22 -27.13 -37.79 -29.11
CA ILE A 22 -26.95 -37.30 -27.73
C ILE A 22 -27.90 -38.18 -26.86
N ASN A 23 -27.58 -38.47 -25.58
CA ASN A 23 -28.48 -38.27 -24.39
C ASN A 23 -28.15 -39.11 -23.12
N THR A 24 -27.85 -38.36 -22.04
CA THR A 24 -28.34 -38.41 -20.64
C THR A 24 -28.20 -39.66 -19.74
N ALA A 25 -27.23 -39.56 -18.81
CA ALA A 25 -27.28 -39.65 -17.32
C ALA A 25 -28.01 -40.82 -16.58
N PRO A 26 -27.79 -41.03 -15.26
CA PRO A 26 -26.54 -41.17 -14.50
C PRO A 26 -26.57 -42.43 -13.58
N ILE A 27 -25.47 -43.18 -13.39
CA ILE A 27 -25.41 -44.23 -12.36
C ILE A 27 -24.01 -44.27 -11.72
N ILE A 28 -23.98 -44.02 -10.42
CA ILE A 28 -22.86 -44.22 -9.50
C ILE A 28 -22.53 -45.73 -9.46
N SER A 29 -21.23 -46.05 -9.44
CA SER A 29 -20.65 -47.39 -9.34
C SER A 29 -20.36 -48.07 -10.68
N THR A 30 -19.18 -47.77 -11.24
CA THR A 30 -18.37 -48.75 -11.96
C THR A 30 -16.93 -48.26 -12.01
N ILE A 31 -16.04 -49.04 -11.40
CA ILE A 31 -14.63 -49.18 -11.74
C ILE A 31 -14.56 -49.38 -13.26
N ILE A 32 -14.06 -48.39 -14.03
CA ILE A 32 -13.87 -48.52 -15.48
C ILE A 32 -12.47 -48.04 -15.86
N SER A 33 -11.63 -49.04 -16.11
CA SER A 33 -10.79 -49.19 -17.30
C SER A 33 -10.16 -47.94 -17.90
N ILE A 34 -8.85 -47.81 -17.71
CA ILE A 34 -7.99 -46.96 -18.55
C ILE A 34 -6.95 -47.87 -19.23
N MET A 35 -7.21 -48.14 -20.51
CA MET A 35 -6.25 -48.39 -21.61
C MET A 35 -4.99 -49.23 -21.32
N LEU A 36 -5.11 -50.55 -21.49
CA LEU A 36 -3.97 -51.45 -21.69
C LEU A 36 -3.37 -51.25 -23.09
N ALA A 37 -2.31 -50.45 -23.19
CA ALA A 37 -1.46 -50.41 -24.38
C ALA A 37 -0.50 -51.62 -24.37
N PHE A 38 -0.88 -52.71 -25.04
CA PHE A 38 0.04 -53.82 -25.32
C PHE A 38 0.86 -53.48 -26.58
N SER A 39 2.15 -53.16 -26.41
CA SER A 39 3.08 -53.01 -27.53
C SER A 39 4.15 -54.10 -27.50
N ILE A 40 4.22 -54.90 -28.56
CA ILE A 40 5.17 -56.01 -28.73
C ILE A 40 6.42 -55.50 -29.47
N LEU A 41 7.60 -55.66 -28.87
CA LEU A 41 8.88 -55.39 -29.54
C LEU A 41 9.41 -56.68 -30.17
N PHE A 42 9.53 -56.72 -31.51
CA PHE A 42 10.25 -57.77 -32.22
C PHE A 42 11.66 -57.28 -32.57
N VAL A 43 12.68 -57.82 -31.91
CA VAL A 43 14.07 -57.70 -32.36
C VAL A 43 14.38 -58.94 -33.21
N LEU A 44 14.50 -58.76 -34.53
CA LEU A 44 14.91 -59.82 -35.45
C LEU A 44 16.44 -59.96 -35.39
N ASN A 45 16.92 -60.92 -34.60
CA ASN A 45 18.16 -61.64 -34.88
C ASN A 45 17.97 -63.10 -34.47
N ALA A 46 18.37 -64.02 -35.36
CA ALA A 46 18.20 -65.45 -35.16
C ALA A 46 19.05 -65.92 -33.97
N GLY A 47 18.38 -66.27 -32.87
CA GLY A 47 18.97 -66.70 -31.60
C GLY A 47 18.67 -65.71 -30.47
N ALA A 48 17.68 -66.05 -29.63
CA ALA A 48 17.11 -65.25 -28.54
C ALA A 48 16.15 -64.11 -28.95
N SER A 49 14.87 -64.43 -29.12
CA SER A 49 13.81 -63.41 -29.10
C SER A 49 13.69 -62.85 -27.68
N SER A 50 14.20 -61.64 -27.45
CA SER A 50 13.95 -60.87 -26.24
C SER A 50 12.64 -60.09 -26.41
N GLY A 51 11.53 -60.62 -25.90
CA GLY A 51 10.27 -59.91 -25.82
C GLY A 51 10.17 -59.17 -24.48
N LEU A 52 10.17 -57.84 -24.51
CA LEU A 52 9.88 -57.00 -23.34
C LEU A 52 8.50 -56.39 -23.49
N LEU A 53 7.58 -56.70 -22.57
CA LEU A 53 6.30 -56.03 -22.44
C LEU A 53 6.33 -55.14 -21.21
N TYR A 54 5.60 -54.04 -21.24
CA TYR A 54 5.45 -53.18 -20.08
C TYR A 54 4.04 -52.61 -19.99
N THR A 55 3.59 -52.33 -18.77
CA THR A 55 2.38 -51.54 -18.48
C THR A 55 2.75 -50.44 -17.49
N ILE A 56 2.10 -49.29 -17.64
CA ILE A 56 2.32 -48.11 -16.80
C ILE A 56 0.96 -47.67 -16.30
N ASP A 57 0.77 -47.74 -14.99
CA ASP A 57 -0.39 -47.20 -14.29
C ASP A 57 0.04 -45.98 -13.47
N THR A 58 -0.90 -45.09 -13.18
CA THR A 58 -0.64 -43.86 -12.44
C THR A 58 -1.58 -43.71 -11.25
N PHE A 59 -1.03 -43.24 -10.14
CA PHE A 59 -1.79 -42.86 -8.95
C PHE A 59 -1.53 -41.40 -8.60
N CYS A 60 -2.60 -40.63 -8.55
CA CYS A 60 -2.62 -39.19 -8.31
C CYS A 60 -3.38 -38.87 -7.01
N ASN A 61 -3.04 -37.74 -6.38
CA ASN A 61 -3.75 -37.27 -5.18
C ASN A 61 -5.10 -36.61 -5.51
N SER A 62 -5.36 -36.34 -6.79
CA SER A 62 -6.56 -35.69 -7.30
C SER A 62 -7.15 -36.48 -8.47
N GLU A 63 -8.47 -36.41 -8.65
CA GLU A 63 -9.19 -37.00 -9.77
C GLU A 63 -10.05 -35.90 -10.45
N PRO A 64 -9.75 -35.52 -11.71
CA PRO A 64 -8.65 -35.98 -12.57
C PRO A 64 -7.27 -35.53 -12.08
N CYS A 65 -6.19 -36.16 -12.57
CA CYS A 65 -4.84 -35.76 -12.21
C CYS A 65 -4.56 -34.30 -12.63
N ALA A 66 -4.12 -33.46 -11.69
CA ALA A 66 -3.53 -32.15 -11.97
C ALA A 66 -2.03 -32.20 -12.28
N ALA A 67 -1.55 -31.23 -13.04
CA ALA A 67 -0.13 -30.97 -13.24
C ALA A 67 0.55 -30.55 -11.93
N GLY A 68 1.88 -30.74 -11.83
CA GLY A 68 2.68 -30.30 -10.68
C GLY A 68 2.49 -31.11 -9.39
N GLN A 69 1.49 -31.98 -9.30
CA GLN A 69 1.28 -32.83 -8.12
C GLN A 69 2.28 -33.99 -8.06
N ASN A 70 2.60 -34.43 -6.84
CA ASN A 70 3.32 -35.68 -6.61
C ASN A 70 2.48 -36.86 -7.11
N THR A 71 3.09 -37.69 -7.95
CA THR A 71 2.45 -38.81 -8.64
C THR A 71 3.28 -40.07 -8.43
N THR A 72 2.61 -41.19 -8.19
CA THR A 72 3.25 -42.51 -8.20
C THR A 72 2.97 -43.20 -9.53
N TRP A 73 4.04 -43.57 -10.23
CA TRP A 73 4.01 -44.33 -11.47
C TRP A 73 4.27 -45.79 -11.13
N ILE A 74 3.32 -46.66 -11.44
CA ILE A 74 3.42 -48.10 -11.21
C ILE A 74 3.79 -48.74 -12.54
N VAL A 75 5.00 -49.29 -12.61
CA VAL A 75 5.54 -49.87 -13.84
C VAL A 75 5.62 -51.38 -13.65
N THR A 76 4.95 -52.12 -14.52
CA THR A 76 5.08 -53.58 -14.59
C THR A 76 5.81 -53.96 -15.86
N VAL A 77 6.95 -54.62 -15.73
CA VAL A 77 7.76 -55.11 -16.84
C VAL A 77 7.66 -56.63 -16.89
N THR A 78 7.35 -57.18 -18.06
CA THR A 78 7.18 -58.61 -18.30
C THR A 78 8.20 -59.10 -19.32
N ASN A 79 8.90 -60.17 -18.99
CA ASN A 79 9.85 -60.83 -19.87
C ASN A 79 9.18 -61.97 -20.64
N GLU A 80 8.83 -61.73 -21.89
CA GLU A 80 8.32 -62.72 -22.85
C GLU A 80 9.45 -63.41 -23.64
N GLY A 81 10.71 -63.05 -23.35
CA GLY A 81 11.86 -63.65 -23.98
C GLY A 81 12.24 -65.02 -23.41
N VAL A 82 13.23 -65.64 -24.05
CA VAL A 82 13.75 -66.96 -23.66
C VAL A 82 14.90 -66.89 -22.64
N SER A 83 15.53 -65.73 -22.46
CA SER A 83 16.62 -65.49 -21.52
C SER A 83 16.20 -64.57 -20.39
N SER A 84 16.82 -64.69 -19.21
CA SER A 84 16.57 -63.76 -18.10
C SER A 84 17.03 -62.36 -18.46
N LEU A 85 16.18 -61.37 -18.22
CA LEU A 85 16.49 -59.96 -18.38
C LEU A 85 16.93 -59.36 -17.05
N GLU A 86 17.79 -58.35 -17.11
CA GLU A 86 18.23 -57.63 -15.94
C GLU A 86 18.14 -56.13 -16.19
N LEU A 87 17.24 -55.47 -15.47
CA LEU A 87 16.92 -54.06 -15.60
C LEU A 87 17.75 -53.23 -14.62
N THR A 88 18.67 -52.43 -15.14
CA THR A 88 19.60 -51.58 -14.36
C THR A 88 19.04 -50.18 -14.14
N SER A 89 18.30 -49.66 -15.11
CA SER A 89 17.63 -48.36 -15.02
C SER A 89 16.30 -48.36 -15.74
N PHE A 90 15.40 -47.50 -15.30
CA PHE A 90 14.14 -47.20 -15.97
C PHE A 90 13.88 -45.70 -15.85
N GLU A 91 13.45 -45.09 -16.94
CA GLU A 91 13.18 -43.66 -16.99
C GLU A 91 11.90 -43.40 -17.77
N LEU A 92 10.98 -42.62 -17.20
CA LEU A 92 9.83 -42.06 -17.88
C LEU A 92 10.19 -40.66 -18.35
N ILE A 93 10.17 -40.44 -19.66
CA ILE A 93 10.56 -39.17 -20.25
C ILE A 93 9.33 -38.48 -20.83
N ASP A 94 9.19 -37.19 -20.58
CA ASP A 94 8.19 -36.33 -21.22
C ASP A 94 8.55 -36.15 -22.70
N PHE A 95 7.59 -36.47 -23.58
CA PHE A 95 7.75 -36.37 -25.02
C PHE A 95 8.12 -34.97 -25.50
N HIS A 96 7.67 -33.91 -24.81
CA HIS A 96 7.88 -32.53 -25.25
C HIS A 96 9.17 -31.94 -24.71
N THR A 97 9.35 -32.02 -23.40
CA THR A 97 10.49 -31.39 -22.73
C THR A 97 11.74 -32.25 -22.78
N THR A 98 11.60 -33.55 -23.10
CA THR A 98 12.66 -34.57 -23.05
C THR A 98 13.27 -34.76 -21.66
N TYR A 99 12.65 -34.21 -20.62
CA TYR A 99 13.08 -34.37 -19.24
C TYR A 99 12.51 -35.63 -18.60
N SER A 100 13.26 -36.16 -17.65
CA SER A 100 12.86 -37.27 -16.79
C SER A 100 11.72 -36.86 -15.87
N VAL A 101 10.58 -37.53 -15.99
CA VAL A 101 9.40 -37.37 -15.14
C VAL A 101 9.52 -38.20 -13.86
N ALA A 102 10.02 -39.43 -14.02
CA ALA A 102 10.28 -40.36 -12.94
C ALA A 102 11.37 -41.33 -13.38
N GLN A 103 12.27 -41.69 -12.46
CA GLN A 103 13.37 -42.60 -12.77
C GLN A 103 13.63 -43.59 -11.65
N TYR A 104 14.12 -44.75 -12.06
CA TYR A 104 14.79 -45.73 -11.24
C TYR A 104 16.19 -45.90 -11.81
N VAL A 105 17.20 -45.67 -10.98
CA VAL A 105 18.58 -45.95 -11.32
C VAL A 105 19.15 -46.82 -10.22
N TYR A 106 19.68 -47.97 -10.60
CA TYR A 106 20.39 -48.80 -9.66
C TYR A 106 21.76 -48.19 -9.34
N HIS A 107 22.01 -47.88 -8.06
CA HIS A 107 23.26 -47.29 -7.56
C HIS A 107 24.11 -48.30 -6.77
N GLY A 108 24.24 -49.54 -7.24
CA GLY A 108 25.14 -50.49 -6.58
C GLY A 108 26.60 -50.10 -6.80
N GLN A 109 27.33 -49.90 -5.69
CA GLN A 109 28.78 -49.91 -5.72
C GLN A 109 29.26 -51.35 -5.99
N PRO A 110 30.30 -51.57 -6.82
CA PRO A 110 30.86 -52.90 -7.03
C PRO A 110 31.55 -53.38 -5.74
N THR A 111 30.82 -54.12 -4.90
CA THR A 111 31.40 -54.74 -3.72
C THR A 111 32.17 -56.00 -4.14
N SER A 112 33.46 -55.81 -4.37
CA SER A 112 34.50 -56.81 -4.66
C SER A 112 34.58 -57.36 -6.09
N ILE A 113 35.82 -57.66 -6.49
CA ILE A 113 36.28 -58.20 -7.78
C ILE A 113 35.74 -59.63 -8.04
N TYR A 114 35.00 -60.22 -7.07
CA TYR A 114 34.51 -61.60 -7.12
C TYR A 114 33.02 -61.77 -6.76
N SER A 115 32.22 -60.71 -6.65
CA SER A 115 30.77 -60.88 -6.42
C SER A 115 30.00 -60.99 -7.75
N GLU A 116 29.38 -62.15 -7.99
CA GLU A 116 28.61 -62.47 -9.19
C GLU A 116 27.15 -61.97 -9.16
N ALA A 117 26.86 -60.89 -8.42
CA ALA A 117 25.51 -60.32 -8.38
C ALA A 117 25.49 -59.03 -9.21
N PRO A 118 25.12 -59.10 -10.50
CA PRO A 118 24.78 -57.89 -11.23
C PRO A 118 23.51 -57.32 -10.57
N GLY A 119 23.51 -56.01 -10.36
CA GLY A 119 22.66 -55.39 -9.34
C GLY A 119 21.30 -54.88 -9.81
N GLY A 120 20.85 -55.23 -11.01
CA GLY A 120 19.53 -54.80 -11.50
C GLY A 120 18.36 -55.63 -10.98
N ILE A 121 17.14 -55.26 -11.38
CA ILE A 121 15.93 -56.09 -11.21
C ILE A 121 16.01 -57.25 -12.21
N LYS A 122 16.23 -58.47 -11.72
CA LYS A 122 16.26 -59.68 -12.56
C LYS A 122 14.84 -60.20 -12.83
N ILE A 123 14.48 -60.28 -14.10
CA ILE A 123 13.17 -60.76 -14.58
C ILE A 123 13.37 -62.04 -15.38
N ASN A 124 12.94 -63.17 -14.80
CA ASN A 124 13.06 -64.48 -15.45
C ASN A 124 12.07 -64.62 -16.63
N PRO A 125 12.35 -65.52 -17.60
CA PRO A 125 11.43 -65.82 -18.70
C PRO A 125 10.01 -66.14 -18.22
N GLY A 126 9.00 -65.54 -18.84
CA GLY A 126 7.58 -65.70 -18.51
C GLY A 126 7.17 -65.10 -17.15
N LYS A 127 8.01 -64.26 -16.54
CA LYS A 127 7.71 -63.56 -15.28
C LYS A 127 7.61 -62.06 -15.49
N ASN A 128 6.91 -61.40 -14.57
CA ASN A 128 6.80 -59.96 -14.48
C ASN A 128 7.44 -59.44 -13.19
N SER A 129 7.79 -58.16 -13.20
CA SER A 129 8.23 -57.42 -12.03
C SER A 129 7.52 -56.08 -12.02
N THR A 130 6.96 -55.69 -10.88
CA THR A 130 6.31 -54.40 -10.69
C THR A 130 7.11 -53.55 -9.71
N PHE A 131 7.29 -52.28 -10.01
CA PHE A 131 7.95 -51.32 -9.15
C PHE A 131 7.29 -49.94 -9.26
N ASN A 132 7.40 -49.15 -8.18
CA ASN A 132 6.78 -47.84 -8.08
C ASN A 132 7.85 -46.75 -8.20
N LEU A 133 7.54 -45.70 -8.94
CA LEU A 133 8.39 -44.52 -9.11
C LEU A 133 7.65 -43.30 -8.62
N SER A 134 8.31 -42.49 -7.81
CA SER A 134 7.79 -41.17 -7.43
C SER A 134 8.27 -40.15 -8.45
N GLY A 135 7.34 -39.30 -8.93
CA GLY A 135 7.64 -38.22 -9.86
C GLY A 135 6.64 -37.08 -9.73
N ILE A 136 6.85 -36.02 -10.50
CA ILE A 136 5.95 -34.87 -10.57
C ILE A 136 5.14 -34.98 -11.86
N MET A 137 3.82 -34.75 -11.81
CA MET A 137 2.99 -34.77 -13.01
C MET A 137 3.39 -33.63 -13.96
N PRO A 138 3.77 -33.91 -15.22
CA PRO A 138 4.11 -32.88 -16.19
C PRO A 138 2.93 -31.96 -16.51
N LEU A 139 3.24 -30.76 -17.01
CA LEU A 139 2.21 -29.87 -17.54
C LEU A 139 1.57 -30.50 -18.79
N PRO A 140 0.23 -30.55 -18.88
CA PRO A 140 -0.43 -30.99 -20.09
C PRO A 140 -0.16 -29.99 -21.22
N ILE A 141 0.09 -30.53 -22.40
CA ILE A 141 0.07 -29.77 -23.64
C ILE A 141 -1.37 -29.57 -24.12
N GLU A 142 -1.54 -28.94 -25.29
CA GLU A 142 -2.83 -28.75 -25.96
C GLU A 142 -3.74 -29.98 -25.77
N TYR A 143 -5.00 -29.73 -25.44
CA TYR A 143 -6.03 -30.75 -25.18
C TYR A 143 -5.89 -31.54 -23.87
N ARG A 144 -5.25 -31.01 -22.82
CA ARG A 144 -5.23 -31.60 -21.47
C ARG A 144 -4.63 -33.02 -21.46
N LYS A 145 -3.53 -33.20 -22.20
CA LYS A 145 -2.86 -34.49 -22.33
C LYS A 145 -1.39 -34.39 -21.99
N VAL A 146 -0.90 -35.38 -21.25
CA VAL A 146 0.53 -35.62 -21.06
C VAL A 146 0.91 -36.85 -21.88
N ILE A 147 2.05 -36.76 -22.58
CA ILE A 147 2.60 -37.82 -23.42
C ILE A 147 3.99 -38.15 -22.87
N VAL A 148 4.19 -39.39 -22.45
CA VAL A 148 5.47 -39.87 -21.91
C VAL A 148 5.91 -41.14 -22.63
N PHE A 149 7.20 -41.40 -22.68
CA PHE A 149 7.75 -42.63 -23.24
C PHE A 149 8.80 -43.22 -22.30
N PRO A 150 8.83 -44.55 -22.12
CA PRO A 150 9.78 -45.20 -21.23
C PRO A 150 11.11 -45.53 -21.93
N CYS A 151 12.20 -45.34 -21.19
CA CYS A 151 13.54 -45.84 -21.51
C CYS A 151 14.00 -46.84 -20.46
N PHE A 152 14.66 -47.91 -20.90
CA PHE A 152 15.11 -49.03 -20.10
C PHE A 152 16.63 -49.15 -20.24
N GLY A 153 17.35 -49.31 -19.14
CA GLY A 153 18.73 -49.78 -19.13
C GLY A 153 18.75 -51.27 -18.86
N LEU A 154 19.35 -52.04 -19.76
CA LEU A 154 19.48 -53.48 -19.64
C LEU A 154 20.95 -53.86 -19.52
N ALA A 155 21.28 -54.70 -18.53
CA ALA A 155 22.61 -55.28 -18.42
C ALA A 155 22.80 -56.37 -19.48
N THR A 156 23.84 -56.25 -20.28
CA THR A 156 24.26 -57.29 -21.23
C THR A 156 25.55 -57.93 -20.76
N LYS A 157 25.64 -59.26 -20.91
CA LYS A 157 26.89 -60.01 -20.68
C LYS A 157 27.53 -60.26 -22.04
N GLN A 158 28.68 -59.65 -22.31
CA GLN A 158 29.45 -59.97 -23.51
C GLN A 158 30.13 -61.32 -23.32
N GLY A 159 29.90 -62.25 -24.26
CA GLY A 159 30.60 -63.53 -24.35
C GLY A 159 31.73 -63.47 -25.37
N ASP A 160 32.91 -63.88 -24.93
CA ASP A 160 34.07 -64.39 -25.69
C ASP A 160 34.99 -63.39 -26.44
N LEU A 161 35.92 -62.80 -25.70
CA LEU A 161 37.35 -62.81 -26.07
C LEU A 161 38.21 -62.78 -24.79
N TYR A 162 39.21 -63.66 -24.78
CA TYR A 162 40.11 -63.95 -23.66
C TYR A 162 40.68 -62.68 -22.98
N TYR A 163 40.66 -62.69 -21.65
CA TYR A 163 41.25 -61.73 -20.71
C TYR A 163 40.65 -60.32 -20.65
N GLN A 164 39.76 -60.09 -19.67
CA GLN A 164 39.74 -58.99 -18.67
C GLN A 164 38.40 -59.09 -17.89
N PRO A 165 38.21 -58.43 -16.72
CA PRO A 165 37.03 -58.57 -15.87
C PRO A 165 35.74 -58.29 -16.65
N ARG A 166 34.65 -58.99 -16.29
CA ARG A 166 33.32 -58.87 -16.93
C ARG A 166 32.80 -57.43 -16.82
N ASP A 167 33.08 -56.60 -17.82
CA ASP A 167 32.45 -55.29 -17.98
C ASP A 167 30.98 -55.50 -18.37
N ILE A 168 30.08 -55.30 -17.41
CA ILE A 168 28.64 -55.26 -17.66
C ILE A 168 28.40 -54.01 -18.51
N HIS A 169 28.02 -54.22 -19.78
CA HIS A 169 27.64 -53.13 -20.66
C HIS A 169 26.14 -52.87 -20.50
N GLU A 170 25.79 -51.66 -20.06
CA GLU A 170 24.40 -51.19 -20.03
C GLU A 170 23.99 -50.73 -21.43
N VAL A 171 22.93 -51.35 -21.96
CA VAL A 171 22.31 -50.92 -23.21
C VAL A 171 21.03 -50.17 -22.89
N ARG A 172 20.97 -48.90 -23.28
CA ARG A 172 19.77 -48.07 -23.15
C ARG A 172 18.84 -48.29 -24.35
N TYR A 173 17.58 -48.62 -24.07
CA TYR A 173 16.54 -48.80 -25.05
C TYR A 173 15.34 -47.91 -24.72
N CYS A 174 14.93 -47.04 -25.64
CA CYS A 174 13.74 -46.21 -25.47
C CYS A 174 12.60 -46.72 -26.36
N SER A 175 11.41 -46.85 -25.78
CA SER A 175 10.22 -47.25 -26.54
C SER A 175 9.84 -46.15 -27.53
N LYS A 176 9.43 -46.55 -28.73
CA LYS A 176 8.85 -45.65 -29.74
C LYS A 176 7.33 -45.46 -29.57
N VAL A 177 6.73 -46.19 -28.64
CA VAL A 177 5.30 -46.10 -28.32
C VAL A 177 5.15 -45.16 -27.15
N ASN A 178 4.33 -44.13 -27.35
CA ASN A 178 4.06 -43.14 -26.32
C ASN A 178 2.85 -43.56 -25.49
N TYR A 179 2.96 -43.40 -24.18
CA TYR A 179 1.83 -43.46 -23.25
C TYR A 179 1.21 -42.07 -23.13
N SER A 180 -0.11 -41.97 -23.26
CA SER A 180 -0.83 -40.71 -23.14
C SER A 180 -1.90 -40.81 -22.05
N MET A 181 -2.01 -39.78 -21.22
CA MET A 181 -3.04 -39.69 -20.19
C MET A 181 -3.68 -38.30 -20.15
N PHE A 182 -4.91 -38.23 -19.66
CA PHE A 182 -5.62 -36.96 -19.44
C PHE A 182 -5.14 -36.31 -18.14
N VAL A 183 -4.71 -35.06 -18.22
CA VAL A 183 -4.19 -34.27 -17.09
C VAL A 183 -4.73 -32.86 -17.22
N VAL A 184 -5.24 -32.32 -16.12
CA VAL A 184 -5.71 -30.93 -16.06
C VAL A 184 -4.61 -30.01 -15.51
N PRO A 185 -4.58 -28.73 -15.91
CA PRO A 185 -3.70 -27.74 -15.29
C PRO A 185 -3.89 -27.63 -13.77
N CYS A 186 -5.14 -27.60 -13.29
CA CYS A 186 -5.45 -27.39 -11.87
C CYS A 186 -6.70 -28.15 -11.43
N VAL A 187 -6.82 -28.39 -10.12
CA VAL A 187 -8.07 -28.82 -9.45
C VAL A 187 -8.45 -27.92 -8.27
N ASN A 188 -7.50 -27.11 -7.78
CA ASN A 188 -7.67 -26.06 -6.80
C ASN A 188 -6.62 -24.98 -7.08
N ASP A 189 -6.74 -23.84 -6.42
CA ASP A 189 -5.92 -22.66 -6.71
C ASP A 189 -4.43 -22.88 -6.42
N ASN A 190 -4.07 -23.75 -5.48
CA ASN A 190 -2.68 -24.05 -5.13
C ASN A 190 -1.89 -24.73 -6.27
N HIS A 191 -2.56 -25.16 -7.34
CA HIS A 191 -1.92 -25.70 -8.54
C HIS A 191 -1.65 -24.63 -9.60
N CYS A 192 -2.13 -23.41 -9.40
CA CYS A 192 -1.93 -22.28 -10.29
C CYS A 192 -0.87 -21.32 -9.72
N SER A 193 -0.42 -20.38 -10.55
CA SER A 193 0.38 -19.25 -10.08
C SER A 193 -0.42 -18.40 -9.08
N GLU A 194 0.28 -17.60 -8.27
CA GLU A 194 -0.36 -16.80 -7.21
C GLU A 194 -1.44 -15.86 -7.77
N ASP A 195 -1.23 -15.34 -8.98
CA ASP A 195 -2.07 -14.40 -9.73
C ASP A 195 -3.17 -15.08 -10.56
N GLN A 196 -3.40 -16.37 -10.30
CA GLN A 196 -4.35 -17.19 -11.04
C GLN A 196 -5.27 -17.95 -10.07
N VAL A 197 -6.47 -18.24 -10.55
CA VAL A 197 -7.46 -19.08 -9.87
C VAL A 197 -7.84 -20.28 -10.74
N CYS A 198 -8.18 -21.39 -10.09
CA CYS A 198 -8.59 -22.59 -10.79
C CYS A 198 -10.08 -22.54 -11.11
N ASN A 199 -10.41 -22.25 -12.37
CA ASN A 199 -11.78 -22.24 -12.87
C ASN A 199 -11.96 -23.30 -13.95
N ALA A 200 -12.96 -24.17 -13.81
CA ALA A 200 -13.24 -25.26 -14.76
C ALA A 200 -12.00 -26.13 -15.13
N ASN A 201 -11.09 -26.32 -14.17
CA ASN A 201 -9.79 -27.00 -14.32
C ASN A 201 -8.82 -26.30 -15.28
N LEU A 202 -8.88 -24.97 -15.38
CA LEU A 202 -7.93 -24.10 -16.06
C LEU A 202 -7.48 -23.02 -15.07
N CYS A 203 -6.20 -22.65 -15.13
CA CYS A 203 -5.71 -21.49 -14.39
C CYS A 203 -6.06 -20.24 -15.20
N GLU A 204 -6.91 -19.39 -14.63
CA GLU A 204 -7.32 -18.12 -15.21
C GLU A 204 -6.68 -16.98 -14.42
N GLU A 205 -6.11 -16.00 -15.12
CA GLU A 205 -5.54 -14.80 -14.50
C GLU A 205 -6.66 -13.93 -13.91
N PHE A 206 -6.39 -13.35 -12.74
CA PHE A 206 -7.27 -12.36 -12.13
C PHE A 206 -6.44 -11.19 -11.59
N GLY A 207 -7.08 -10.02 -11.50
CA GLY A 207 -6.48 -8.80 -10.95
C GLY A 207 -7.26 -8.31 -9.75
N CYS A 208 -6.54 -7.72 -8.80
CA CYS A 208 -7.15 -7.03 -7.67
C CYS A 208 -7.45 -5.56 -8.01
N ALA A 209 -8.34 -4.94 -7.22
CA ALA A 209 -8.60 -3.51 -7.36
C ALA A 209 -7.39 -2.66 -6.93
N ASP A 210 -7.39 -1.37 -7.27
CA ASP A 210 -6.26 -0.46 -7.02
C ASP A 210 -5.82 -0.37 -5.54
N CYS A 211 -6.72 -0.68 -4.59
CA CYS A 211 -6.48 -0.63 -3.14
C CYS A 211 -6.38 -2.03 -2.50
N GLU A 212 -5.96 -3.01 -3.29
CA GLU A 212 -5.86 -4.39 -2.87
C GLU A 212 -4.54 -5.00 -3.35
N TYR A 213 -4.11 -6.06 -2.66
CA TYR A 213 -2.98 -6.86 -3.07
C TYR A 213 -3.33 -8.34 -3.12
N LEU A 214 -2.58 -9.05 -3.94
CA LEU A 214 -2.68 -10.48 -4.11
C LEU A 214 -2.04 -11.19 -2.91
N ALA A 215 -2.79 -12.07 -2.26
CA ALA A 215 -2.24 -12.97 -1.25
C ALA A 215 -3.06 -14.26 -1.19
N ASN A 216 -2.40 -15.40 -1.34
CA ASN A 216 -3.02 -16.75 -1.31
C ASN A 216 -4.20 -16.87 -2.29
N HIS A 217 -4.02 -16.50 -3.57
CA HIS A 217 -5.07 -16.55 -4.59
C HIS A 217 -6.33 -15.73 -4.26
N THR A 218 -6.21 -14.73 -3.38
CA THR A 218 -7.31 -13.83 -3.00
C THR A 218 -6.83 -12.38 -2.98
N CYS A 219 -7.74 -11.46 -3.28
CA CYS A 219 -7.48 -10.04 -3.10
C CYS A 219 -7.73 -9.63 -1.66
N ARG A 220 -6.74 -8.96 -1.06
CA ARG A 220 -6.82 -8.43 0.29
C ARG A 220 -6.69 -6.92 0.23
N ALA A 221 -7.58 -6.22 0.91
CA ALA A 221 -7.47 -4.78 1.05
C ALA A 221 -6.17 -4.41 1.77
N TYR A 222 -5.52 -3.36 1.28
CA TYR A 222 -4.52 -2.65 2.05
C TYR A 222 -5.15 -2.01 3.30
N GLU A 223 -4.32 -1.68 4.29
CA GLU A 223 -4.81 -0.97 5.48
C GLU A 223 -5.33 0.43 5.10
N CYS A 224 -4.63 1.12 4.21
CA CYS A 224 -5.05 2.40 3.64
C CYS A 224 -4.55 2.57 2.21
N CYS A 225 -5.24 3.41 1.44
CA CYS A 225 -4.77 3.95 0.16
C CYS A 225 -4.86 5.49 0.11
N SER A 226 -5.50 6.08 1.12
CA SER A 226 -5.54 7.51 1.37
C SER A 226 -5.56 7.75 2.87
N SER A 227 -5.03 8.88 3.34
CA SER A 227 -4.97 9.18 4.77
C SER A 227 -6.35 9.24 5.43
N ASN A 228 -7.41 9.55 4.68
CA ASN A 228 -8.80 9.58 5.16
C ASN A 228 -9.33 8.22 5.66
N GLN A 229 -8.62 7.13 5.37
CA GLN A 229 -8.95 5.78 5.85
C GLN A 229 -8.24 5.44 7.18
N CYS A 230 -7.29 6.27 7.62
CA CYS A 230 -6.58 6.13 8.88
C CYS A 230 -7.28 6.90 10.01
N ASN A 231 -6.88 6.66 11.25
CA ASN A 231 -7.43 7.40 12.38
C ASN A 231 -6.94 8.85 12.42
N ASP A 232 -7.59 9.67 13.25
CA ASP A 232 -7.09 11.01 13.58
C ASP A 232 -5.71 10.91 14.24
N GLY A 233 -4.74 11.63 13.67
CA GLY A 233 -3.33 11.55 14.09
C GLY A 233 -2.49 10.53 13.34
N GLU A 234 -3.04 9.90 12.29
CA GLU A 234 -2.31 9.01 11.39
C GLU A 234 -2.36 9.52 9.94
N TYR A 235 -1.44 9.03 9.11
CA TYR A 235 -1.43 9.27 7.67
C TYR A 235 -1.09 7.98 6.92
N CYS A 236 -1.55 7.88 5.68
CA CYS A 236 -1.28 6.72 4.85
C CYS A 236 0.11 6.82 4.19
N HIS A 237 0.94 5.82 4.41
CA HIS A 237 2.25 5.69 3.77
C HIS A 237 2.54 4.24 3.43
N ASP A 238 2.92 3.98 2.18
CA ASP A 238 3.16 2.63 1.66
C ASP A 238 2.04 1.64 2.04
N ASN A 239 0.79 2.10 1.91
CA ASN A 239 -0.42 1.34 2.21
C ASN A 239 -0.63 0.93 3.68
N ASN A 240 0.07 1.57 4.62
CA ASN A 240 -0.07 1.39 6.06
C ASN A 240 -0.39 2.73 6.76
N CYS A 241 -1.17 2.68 7.84
CA CYS A 241 -1.47 3.84 8.65
C CYS A 241 -0.33 4.07 9.66
N LEU A 242 0.38 5.19 9.49
CA LEU A 242 1.49 5.56 10.36
C LEU A 242 1.12 6.77 11.21
N ALA A 243 1.54 6.76 12.47
CA ALA A 243 1.34 7.88 13.39
C ALA A 243 2.06 9.14 12.90
N LEU A 244 1.36 10.27 12.91
CA LEU A 244 1.91 11.60 12.70
C LEU A 244 2.75 12.02 13.91
N LYS A 245 3.94 12.52 13.64
CA LYS A 245 4.82 13.13 14.65
C LYS A 245 4.78 14.65 14.49
N CYS A 246 3.88 15.29 15.22
CA CYS A 246 3.76 16.74 15.26
C CYS A 246 4.68 17.34 16.32
N GLN A 247 5.08 18.60 16.12
CA GLN A 247 5.79 19.37 17.15
C GLN A 247 4.85 19.70 18.31
N GLU A 248 5.39 20.06 19.48
CA GLU A 248 4.58 20.36 20.67
C GLU A 248 3.52 21.45 20.41
N ASP A 249 3.85 22.43 19.57
CA ASP A 249 3.02 23.57 19.16
C ASP A 249 2.13 23.31 17.94
N GLU A 250 1.95 22.04 17.58
CA GLU A 250 1.08 21.62 16.49
C GLU A 250 -0.02 20.68 17.00
N ALA A 251 -1.16 20.68 16.33
CA ALA A 251 -2.26 19.75 16.57
C ALA A 251 -2.56 18.93 15.32
N TYR A 252 -3.14 17.76 15.53
CA TYR A 252 -3.62 16.90 14.44
C TYR A 252 -4.88 17.51 13.81
N SER A 253 -4.82 17.76 12.51
CA SER A 253 -5.97 18.24 11.75
C SER A 253 -5.85 17.77 10.30
N ASN A 254 -6.90 17.13 9.78
CA ASN A 254 -6.96 16.59 8.41
C ASN A 254 -5.72 15.74 8.02
N HIS A 255 -5.32 14.80 8.88
CA HIS A 255 -4.14 13.95 8.66
C HIS A 255 -2.83 14.73 8.42
N SER A 256 -2.71 15.90 9.02
CA SER A 256 -1.51 16.75 8.98
C SER A 256 -1.30 17.45 10.32
N CYS A 257 -0.06 17.89 10.55
CA CYS A 257 0.27 18.74 11.68
C CYS A 257 -0.02 20.18 11.31
N MET A 258 -0.86 20.84 12.09
CA MET A 258 -1.19 22.27 11.92
C MET A 258 -0.79 23.05 13.16
N PRO A 259 -0.24 24.28 13.03
CA PRO A 259 0.11 25.10 14.18
C PRO A 259 -1.10 25.33 15.10
N LEU A 260 -0.93 24.99 16.38
CA LEU A 260 -1.92 25.19 17.42
C LEU A 260 -1.71 26.56 18.07
N ARG A 261 -2.73 27.42 18.02
CA ARG A 261 -2.70 28.76 18.63
C ARG A 261 -3.66 28.82 19.81
N CYS A 262 -3.10 28.81 21.02
CA CYS A 262 -3.87 28.99 22.24
C CYS A 262 -4.25 30.46 22.45
N LEU A 263 -5.34 30.71 23.19
CA LEU A 263 -5.67 32.06 23.65
C LEU A 263 -4.61 32.53 24.68
N ASP A 264 -4.49 33.83 24.89
CA ASP A 264 -3.59 34.38 25.92
C ASP A 264 -3.92 33.82 27.32
N SER A 265 -5.20 33.52 27.57
CA SER A 265 -5.68 32.91 28.81
C SER A 265 -5.40 31.41 28.95
N GLN A 266 -4.65 30.83 28.01
CA GLN A 266 -4.37 29.40 27.94
C GLN A 266 -2.88 29.16 27.77
N TYR A 267 -2.44 27.96 28.15
CA TYR A 267 -1.10 27.46 27.86
C TYR A 267 -1.18 26.12 27.14
N LEU A 268 -0.14 25.84 26.35
CA LEU A 268 -0.02 24.62 25.58
C LEU A 268 0.54 23.48 26.44
N TYR A 269 -0.17 22.35 26.48
CA TYR A 269 0.30 21.13 27.11
C TYR A 269 -0.19 19.91 26.34
N ASN A 270 0.75 19.06 25.89
CA ASN A 270 0.45 17.81 25.18
C ASN A 270 -0.55 18.01 24.01
N HIS A 271 -0.22 18.91 23.07
CA HIS A 271 -1.03 19.26 21.91
C HIS A 271 -2.44 19.78 22.23
N THR A 272 -2.67 20.28 23.46
CA THR A 272 -3.96 20.79 23.92
C THR A 272 -3.77 22.15 24.61
N CYS A 273 -4.65 23.10 24.34
CA CYS A 273 -4.69 24.37 25.06
C CYS A 273 -5.48 24.20 26.36
N LEU A 274 -4.83 24.45 27.49
CA LEU A 274 -5.42 24.38 28.83
C LEU A 274 -5.56 25.77 29.42
N ASP A 275 -6.65 26.04 30.14
CA ASP A 275 -6.89 27.34 30.76
C ASP A 275 -5.91 27.61 31.91
N LEU A 276 -5.37 28.83 31.93
CA LEU A 276 -4.58 29.36 33.03
C LEU A 276 -5.51 29.69 34.21
N LYS A 277 -5.09 29.31 35.42
CA LYS A 277 -5.72 29.72 36.67
C LYS A 277 -4.85 30.79 37.33
N CYS A 278 -5.16 32.05 37.06
CA CYS A 278 -4.48 33.19 37.64
C CYS A 278 -5.23 33.70 38.86
N GLU A 279 -4.50 34.31 39.79
CA GLU A 279 -5.10 34.99 40.95
C GLU A 279 -5.83 36.27 40.52
N GLU A 280 -6.70 36.81 41.39
CA GLU A 280 -7.55 37.98 41.05
C GLU A 280 -6.75 39.24 40.67
N ASP A 281 -5.53 39.38 41.18
CA ASP A 281 -4.60 40.49 40.95
C ASP A 281 -3.60 40.25 39.79
N GLU A 282 -3.72 39.10 39.12
CA GLU A 282 -2.89 38.74 37.97
C GLU A 282 -3.67 38.87 36.66
N GLY A 283 -2.94 38.93 35.55
CA GLY A 283 -3.53 38.67 34.24
C GLY A 283 -2.59 37.96 33.28
N TYR A 284 -3.05 37.84 32.04
CA TYR A 284 -2.43 36.97 31.05
C TYR A 284 -1.35 37.70 30.26
N VAL A 285 -0.10 37.26 30.41
CA VAL A 285 1.05 37.79 29.68
C VAL A 285 1.87 36.61 29.16
N ASP A 286 2.07 36.55 27.83
CA ASP A 286 2.83 35.48 27.15
C ASP A 286 2.47 34.05 27.63
N HIS A 287 1.17 33.75 27.69
CA HIS A 287 0.63 32.47 28.17
C HIS A 287 1.01 32.11 29.62
N ARG A 288 1.21 33.11 30.48
CA ARG A 288 1.48 32.95 31.91
C ARG A 288 0.66 33.93 32.73
N CYS A 289 0.44 33.58 33.99
CA CYS A 289 -0.07 34.51 34.98
C CYS A 289 1.06 35.44 35.42
N ALA A 290 0.83 36.74 35.30
CA ALA A 290 1.75 37.75 35.76
C ALA A 290 0.97 38.84 36.49
N GLN A 291 1.61 39.44 37.49
CA GLN A 291 1.07 40.60 38.20
C GLN A 291 0.87 41.76 37.22
N ILE A 292 -0.35 42.30 37.15
CA ILE A 292 -0.69 43.43 36.29
C ILE A 292 -1.01 44.64 37.14
N THR A 293 -0.28 45.73 36.90
CA THR A 293 -0.59 47.05 37.46
C THR A 293 -1.28 47.89 36.40
N CYS A 294 -2.58 48.14 36.58
CA CYS A 294 -3.35 49.02 35.69
C CYS A 294 -2.95 50.49 35.84
N ALA A 295 -3.19 51.30 34.82
CA ALA A 295 -3.01 52.74 34.92
C ALA A 295 -3.99 53.34 35.96
N GLU A 296 -3.71 54.53 36.48
CA GLU A 296 -4.59 55.17 37.49
C GLU A 296 -6.02 55.39 37.00
N ASN A 297 -6.20 55.57 35.69
CA ASN A 297 -7.49 55.73 35.02
C ASN A 297 -8.15 54.41 34.59
N GLU A 298 -7.63 53.28 35.07
CA GLU A 298 -8.12 51.94 34.78
C GLU A 298 -8.36 51.17 36.08
N TYR A 299 -9.11 50.07 36.00
CA TYR A 299 -9.30 49.12 37.09
C TYR A 299 -9.19 47.68 36.56
N LEU A 300 -8.73 46.76 37.41
CA LEU A 300 -8.59 45.35 37.04
C LEU A 300 -9.93 44.63 37.17
N ARG A 301 -10.35 43.95 36.11
CA ARG A 301 -11.51 43.05 36.12
C ARG A 301 -11.36 41.98 35.04
N ASP A 302 -11.71 40.75 35.37
CA ASP A 302 -11.59 39.60 34.47
C ASP A 302 -10.17 39.52 33.83
N HIS A 303 -9.15 39.70 34.68
CA HIS A 303 -7.72 39.66 34.32
C HIS A 303 -7.27 40.69 33.26
N ARG A 304 -8.01 41.79 33.10
CA ARG A 304 -7.72 42.87 32.15
C ARG A 304 -7.93 44.25 32.78
N CYS A 305 -7.13 45.22 32.36
CA CYS A 305 -7.30 46.62 32.74
C CYS A 305 -8.39 47.27 31.89
N LEU A 306 -9.46 47.73 32.55
CA LEU A 306 -10.58 48.41 31.93
C LEU A 306 -10.55 49.88 32.33
N LYS A 307 -10.81 50.78 31.38
CA LYS A 307 -10.88 52.22 31.67
C LYS A 307 -12.03 52.53 32.61
N LEU A 308 -11.77 53.45 33.54
CA LEU A 308 -12.80 54.05 34.38
C LEU A 308 -13.67 54.98 33.53
N ASP A 309 -14.98 54.90 33.73
CA ASP A 309 -15.96 55.80 33.10
C ASP A 309 -16.20 57.00 34.02
N CYS A 310 -15.22 57.89 34.11
CA CYS A 310 -15.32 59.12 34.89
C CYS A 310 -15.86 60.27 34.02
N THR A 311 -16.67 61.14 34.61
CA THR A 311 -17.11 62.38 33.95
C THR A 311 -15.97 63.41 33.89
N ILE A 312 -16.11 64.45 33.06
CA ILE A 312 -15.12 65.53 32.95
C ILE A 312 -14.89 66.27 34.28
N TYR A 313 -15.87 66.25 35.19
CA TYR A 313 -15.81 66.87 36.51
C TYR A 313 -15.13 65.98 37.56
N GLN A 314 -14.62 64.82 37.16
CA GLN A 314 -14.01 63.84 38.04
C GLN A 314 -12.56 63.54 37.62
N GLY A 315 -11.71 63.32 38.62
CA GLY A 315 -10.33 62.89 38.48
C GLY A 315 -10.19 61.40 38.81
N TYR A 316 -8.98 60.87 38.58
CA TYR A 316 -8.61 59.50 38.90
C TYR A 316 -7.83 59.41 40.21
N ARG A 317 -8.27 58.56 41.15
CA ARG A 317 -7.54 58.31 42.40
C ARG A 317 -7.78 56.89 42.90
N ASN A 318 -6.72 56.15 43.18
CA ASN A 318 -6.79 54.75 43.65
C ASN A 318 -7.77 53.89 42.81
N HIS A 319 -7.69 53.99 41.48
CA HIS A 319 -8.59 53.27 40.56
C HIS A 319 -10.09 53.58 40.75
N THR A 320 -10.43 54.78 41.25
CA THR A 320 -11.81 55.26 41.38
C THR A 320 -11.95 56.71 40.90
N CYS A 321 -13.17 57.07 40.47
CA CYS A 321 -13.51 58.44 40.12
C CYS A 321 -13.76 59.26 41.39
N TYR A 322 -13.15 60.44 41.49
CA TYR A 322 -13.39 61.39 42.58
C TYR A 322 -13.75 62.77 42.01
N GLU A 323 -14.55 63.56 42.73
CA GLU A 323 -14.94 64.90 42.26
C GLU A 323 -13.76 65.89 42.31
N LEU A 324 -13.58 66.63 41.21
CA LEU A 324 -12.60 67.70 41.11
C LEU A 324 -13.19 69.00 41.65
N ASN A 325 -12.45 69.66 42.52
CA ASN A 325 -12.76 71.00 43.01
C ASN A 325 -11.78 72.00 42.38
N CYS A 326 -12.00 72.35 41.12
CA CYS A 326 -11.18 73.35 40.42
C CYS A 326 -11.51 74.76 40.91
N LYS A 327 -10.52 75.65 40.90
CA LYS A 327 -10.73 77.07 41.21
C LYS A 327 -11.48 77.77 40.07
N GLU A 328 -12.04 78.95 40.35
CA GLU A 328 -12.76 79.74 39.34
C GLU A 328 -11.88 80.10 38.12
N ASP A 329 -10.57 80.22 38.33
CA ASP A 329 -9.54 80.51 37.32
C ASP A 329 -8.93 79.24 36.68
N GLU A 330 -9.60 78.09 36.84
CA GLU A 330 -9.21 76.79 36.28
C GLU A 330 -10.38 76.14 35.51
N GLU A 331 -10.06 75.34 34.51
CA GLU A 331 -10.98 74.51 33.74
C GLU A 331 -10.76 73.01 33.97
N PHE A 332 -11.81 72.23 33.69
CA PHE A 332 -11.78 70.77 33.73
C PHE A 332 -11.26 70.24 32.40
N LEU A 333 -9.98 69.85 32.36
CA LEU A 333 -9.35 69.30 31.16
C LEU A 333 -8.63 67.99 31.47
N ASN A 334 -8.93 66.94 30.69
CA ASN A 334 -8.34 65.60 30.84
C ASN A 334 -8.37 65.07 32.28
N HIS A 335 -9.50 65.24 32.98
CA HIS A 335 -9.68 64.78 34.37
C HIS A 335 -8.71 65.44 35.37
N THR A 336 -8.26 66.67 35.07
CA THR A 336 -7.43 67.50 35.93
C THR A 336 -7.91 68.95 35.89
N CYS A 337 -7.62 69.71 36.95
CA CYS A 337 -7.80 71.17 36.97
C CYS A 337 -6.58 71.82 36.30
N GLN A 338 -6.82 72.54 35.22
CA GLN A 338 -5.78 73.27 34.49
C GLN A 338 -6.11 74.76 34.48
N LYS A 339 -5.11 75.63 34.51
CA LYS A 339 -5.33 77.08 34.50
C LYS A 339 -6.00 77.51 33.20
N LEU A 340 -7.01 78.36 33.31
CA LEU A 340 -7.60 79.03 32.17
C LEU A 340 -6.56 79.92 31.48
N ASN A 341 -6.55 79.90 30.15
CA ASN A 341 -5.71 80.79 29.35
C ASN A 341 -6.60 81.83 28.66
N CYS A 342 -7.05 82.82 29.43
CA CYS A 342 -7.91 83.88 28.93
C CYS A 342 -7.10 84.99 28.25
N TYR A 343 -7.64 85.53 27.15
CA TYR A 343 -7.04 86.67 26.45
C TYR A 343 -7.26 87.98 27.21
N PHE A 344 -6.48 89.02 26.87
CA PHE A 344 -6.47 90.32 27.56
C PHE A 344 -7.84 91.01 27.75
N PHE A 345 -8.85 90.66 26.96
CA PHE A 345 -10.21 91.22 27.05
C PHE A 345 -11.24 90.23 27.61
N GLN A 346 -10.81 89.19 28.31
CA GLN A 346 -11.66 88.17 28.88
C GLN A 346 -11.50 88.13 30.40
N ASP A 347 -12.62 87.94 31.10
CA ASP A 347 -12.66 87.67 32.54
C ASP A 347 -12.87 86.17 32.76
N GLU A 348 -12.34 85.64 33.87
CA GLU A 348 -12.52 84.25 34.30
C GLU A 348 -13.84 84.15 35.10
N ILE A 349 -14.87 83.54 34.52
CA ILE A 349 -16.18 83.38 35.17
C ILE A 349 -16.64 81.94 35.02
N SER A 350 -16.89 81.27 36.15
CA SER A 350 -17.50 79.93 36.18
C SER A 350 -16.74 78.91 35.30
N HIS A 351 -15.42 78.82 35.46
CA HIS A 351 -14.54 77.92 34.70
C HIS A 351 -14.49 78.20 33.19
N GLN A 352 -14.80 79.43 32.75
CA GLN A 352 -14.76 79.84 31.34
C GLN A 352 -14.20 81.25 31.17
N CYS A 353 -13.54 81.49 30.03
CA CYS A 353 -13.14 82.83 29.63
C CYS A 353 -14.31 83.55 28.95
N VAL A 354 -14.82 84.61 29.57
CA VAL A 354 -15.96 85.39 29.08
C VAL A 354 -15.49 86.76 28.62
N ASN A 355 -15.90 87.19 27.43
CA ASN A 355 -15.52 88.51 26.91
C ASN A 355 -16.02 89.64 27.80
N ASN A 356 -15.09 90.48 28.26
CA ASN A 356 -15.39 91.67 29.03
C ASN A 356 -15.75 92.82 28.09
N ASN A 357 -17.02 92.93 27.73
CA ASN A 357 -17.53 93.97 26.83
C ASN A 357 -17.18 95.39 27.31
N SER A 358 -17.05 95.63 28.62
CA SER A 358 -16.66 96.93 29.16
C SER A 358 -15.20 97.27 28.81
N SER A 359 -14.30 96.31 28.99
CA SER A 359 -12.88 96.45 28.63
C SER A 359 -12.68 96.58 27.12
N ILE A 360 -13.43 95.82 26.32
CA ILE A 360 -13.40 95.91 24.85
C ILE A 360 -13.87 97.30 24.40
N MET A 361 -15.00 97.80 24.92
CA MET A 361 -15.54 99.11 24.52
C MET A 361 -14.62 100.27 24.89
N LYS A 362 -13.93 100.20 26.03
CA LYS A 362 -12.91 101.20 26.43
C LYS A 362 -11.72 101.19 25.46
N ALA A 363 -11.19 100.02 25.13
CA ALA A 363 -10.09 99.89 24.17
C ALA A 363 -10.48 100.39 22.76
N VAL A 364 -11.70 100.08 22.31
CA VAL A 364 -12.22 100.60 21.03
C VAL A 364 -12.35 102.13 21.07
N ALA A 365 -12.87 102.70 22.16
CA ALA A 365 -12.98 104.14 22.32
C ALA A 365 -11.61 104.84 22.30
N GLU A 366 -10.62 104.30 23.03
CA GLU A 366 -9.24 104.80 23.02
C GLU A 366 -8.60 104.70 21.62
N ALA A 367 -8.79 103.58 20.92
CA ALA A 367 -8.31 103.40 19.55
C ALA A 367 -8.94 104.41 18.58
N VAL A 368 -10.25 104.68 18.70
CA VAL A 368 -10.92 105.71 17.88
C VAL A 368 -10.36 107.09 18.15
N VAL A 369 -10.13 107.46 19.42
CA VAL A 369 -9.50 108.74 19.77
C VAL A 369 -8.10 108.85 19.18
N ILE A 370 -7.29 107.80 19.28
CA ILE A 370 -5.94 107.76 18.69
C ILE A 370 -6.00 107.90 17.17
N ILE A 371 -6.90 107.18 16.50
CA ILE A 371 -7.09 107.26 15.04
C ILE A 371 -7.49 108.68 14.63
N LEU A 372 -8.40 109.33 15.36
CA LEU A 372 -8.79 110.72 15.10
C LEU A 372 -7.59 111.67 15.24
N ILE A 373 -6.76 111.51 16.29
CA ILE A 373 -5.54 112.29 16.46
C ILE A 373 -4.57 112.05 15.30
N ILE A 374 -4.35 110.80 14.89
CA ILE A 374 -3.48 110.47 13.75
C ILE A 374 -4.03 111.09 12.46
N LEU A 375 -5.33 111.01 12.19
CA LEU A 375 -5.95 111.61 11.02
C LEU A 375 -5.78 113.14 11.03
N PHE A 376 -5.95 113.79 12.18
CA PHE A 376 -5.68 115.22 12.33
C PHE A 376 -4.22 115.55 11.99
N LEU A 377 -3.27 114.79 12.54
CA LEU A 377 -1.85 114.98 12.25
C LEU A 377 -1.49 114.74 10.77
N VAL A 378 -2.08 113.74 10.13
CA VAL A 378 -1.89 113.44 8.70
C VAL A 378 -2.48 114.56 7.83
N VAL A 379 -3.67 115.05 8.14
CA VAL A 379 -4.30 116.18 7.44
C VAL A 379 -3.46 117.44 7.58
N ASP A 380 -2.95 117.73 8.77
CA ASP A 380 -2.08 118.89 9.01
C ASP A 380 -0.73 118.76 8.27
N ALA A 381 -0.15 117.56 8.22
CA ALA A 381 1.07 117.29 7.44
C ALA A 381 0.84 117.52 5.93
N PHE A 382 -0.26 117.02 5.36
CA PHE A 382 -0.63 117.26 3.94
C PHE A 382 -0.87 118.75 3.63
N LYS A 383 -1.39 119.52 4.60
CA LYS A 383 -1.65 120.96 4.45
C LYS A 383 -0.37 121.79 4.44
N ILE A 384 0.67 121.34 5.16
CA ILE A 384 2.01 121.94 5.16
C ILE A 384 2.73 121.67 3.84
N GLU A 385 2.63 120.46 3.29
CA GLU A 385 3.26 120.09 2.02
C GLU A 385 2.72 120.92 0.83
N LYS A 386 1.39 121.15 0.77
CA LYS A 386 0.78 122.05 -0.23
C LYS A 386 1.22 123.52 -0.12
N LYS A 387 1.62 123.98 1.08
CA LYS A 387 2.15 125.34 1.27
C LYS A 387 3.60 125.48 0.80
N LEU A 388 4.38 124.40 0.80
CA LEU A 388 5.75 124.38 0.29
C LEU A 388 5.82 124.30 -1.24
N HIS A 389 4.82 123.70 -1.90
CA HIS A 389 4.75 123.66 -3.37
C HIS A 389 4.25 124.96 -4.04
N TYR A 390 3.80 125.95 -3.26
CA TYR A 390 3.34 127.25 -3.73
C TYR A 390 4.26 128.42 -3.32
N ARG A 391 5.51 128.14 -2.96
CA ARG A 391 6.56 129.14 -2.71
C ARG A 391 7.72 129.00 -3.67
#